data_AF-A0AAD9ZDC4-F1
#
_entry.id   AF-A0AAD9ZDC4-F1
#
_cell.length_a   1.000
_cell.length_b   1.000
_cell.length_c   1.000
_cell.angle_alpha   90.00
_cell.angle_beta   90.00
_cell.angle_gamma   90.00
#
_symmetry.space_group_name_H-M   'P 1'
#
loop_
_entity.id
_entity.type
_entity.pdbx_description
1 polymer ?
#
loop_
_entity_poly.entity_id
_entity_poly.type
_entity_poly.pdbx_seq_one_letter_code
_entity_poly.pdbx_strand_id
1 'polypeptide(L)'
;MKTDSKPTVLIVPGACHGSVHMGPLIEHLSSHGYSSIALDLPTAGVPDKDLYDDIAFITSHLEELVSQQGKEVIVIVHSYGGIPGSSAARPFVKKERARNGKEGGVIGVLYISSWAMPAGKTVMDAAEGMDVDWMKTDVPTQTSTYTSSLNSHRAQPPPPQTPPTSSTTTSLRPPQPSTPPT
;
A
#
# COMPACT_ATOMS: atom_id res chain seq x y z
N MET A 1 37.21 15.58 -7.13
CA MET A 1 37.11 14.94 -5.81
C MET A 1 35.68 14.44 -5.67
N LYS A 2 35.43 13.12 -5.59
CA LYS A 2 34.11 12.62 -5.21
C LYS A 2 33.94 12.94 -3.73
N THR A 3 33.07 13.89 -3.41
CA THR A 3 32.54 13.98 -2.06
C THR A 3 31.63 12.76 -1.90
N ASP A 4 31.92 11.87 -0.94
CA ASP A 4 31.09 10.70 -0.62
C ASP A 4 29.77 11.15 0.02
N SER A 5 28.97 11.88 -0.75
CA SER A 5 27.60 12.24 -0.40
C SER A 5 26.78 10.97 -0.30
N LYS A 6 26.06 10.80 0.82
CA LYS A 6 25.07 9.73 0.93
C LYS A 6 24.03 9.85 -0.18
N PRO A 7 23.52 8.72 -0.70
CA PRO A 7 22.44 8.74 -1.69
C PRO A 7 21.18 9.35 -1.09
N THR A 8 20.36 9.96 -1.94
CA THR A 8 19.01 10.40 -1.56
C THR A 8 18.07 9.19 -1.56
N VAL A 9 17.20 9.11 -0.57
CA VAL A 9 16.22 8.02 -0.44
C VAL A 9 14.86 8.51 -0.94
N LEU A 10 14.32 7.89 -1.98
CA LEU A 10 12.95 8.12 -2.45
C LEU A 10 12.05 7.01 -1.93
N ILE A 11 11.03 7.34 -1.15
CA ILE A 11 10.13 6.39 -0.50
C ILE A 11 8.79 6.40 -1.24
N VAL A 12 8.44 5.25 -1.81
CA VAL A 12 7.18 4.99 -2.51
C VAL A 12 6.27 4.18 -1.58
N PRO A 13 5.20 4.77 -1.04
CA PRO A 13 4.33 4.10 -0.08
C PRO A 13 3.46 3.02 -0.73
N GLY A 14 2.78 2.25 0.13
CA GLY A 14 1.79 1.27 -0.29
C GLY A 14 0.41 1.89 -0.53
N ALA A 15 -0.55 1.05 -0.94
CA ALA A 15 -1.94 1.47 -1.12
C ALA A 15 -2.49 2.03 0.20
N CYS A 16 -3.33 3.07 0.09
CA CYS A 16 -3.92 3.78 1.23
C CYS A 16 -2.92 4.44 2.20
N HIS A 17 -1.63 4.53 1.85
CA HIS A 17 -0.62 5.25 2.62
C HIS A 17 -0.17 6.51 1.86
N GLY A 18 -0.11 7.63 2.58
CA GLY A 18 0.59 8.85 2.14
C GLY A 18 1.94 9.05 2.83
N SER A 19 2.66 10.09 2.43
CA SER A 19 3.96 10.51 2.94
C SER A 19 3.99 10.66 4.46
N VAL A 20 2.87 11.10 5.06
CA VAL A 20 2.70 11.27 6.51
C VAL A 20 2.95 9.98 7.30
N HIS A 21 2.69 8.80 6.72
CA HIS A 21 2.90 7.51 7.38
C HIS A 21 4.38 7.09 7.41
N MET A 22 5.24 7.77 6.65
CA MET A 22 6.66 7.46 6.54
C MET A 22 7.52 8.27 7.52
N GLY A 23 6.91 9.11 8.36
CA GLY A 23 7.61 10.00 9.31
C GLY A 23 8.70 9.32 10.14
N PRO A 24 8.41 8.22 10.87
CA PRO A 24 9.43 7.52 11.65
C PRO A 24 10.61 7.00 10.82
N LEU A 25 10.35 6.54 9.59
CA LEU A 25 11.40 6.08 8.68
C LEU A 25 12.27 7.26 8.20
N ILE A 26 11.64 8.39 7.83
CA ILE A 26 12.34 9.62 7.44
C ILE A 26 13.22 10.14 8.57
N GLU A 27 12.70 10.19 9.80
CA GLU A 27 13.46 10.62 10.99
C GLU A 27 14.66 9.71 11.23
N HIS A 28 14.46 8.39 11.15
CA HIS A 28 15.55 7.43 11.34
C HIS A 28 16.63 7.57 10.25
N LEU A 29 16.24 7.72 8.98
CA LEU A 29 17.18 7.96 7.87
C LEU A 29 17.94 9.27 8.05
N SER A 30 17.23 10.34 8.43
CA SER A 30 17.82 11.66 8.71
C SER A 30 18.84 11.60 9.84
N SER A 31 18.56 10.88 10.93
CA SER A 31 19.51 10.69 12.04
C SER A 31 20.81 10.01 11.62
N HIS A 32 20.80 9.29 10.49
CA HIS A 32 21.97 8.65 9.88
C HIS A 32 22.55 9.45 8.69
N GLY A 33 22.09 10.69 8.48
CA GLY A 33 22.60 11.61 7.47
C GLY A 33 22.08 11.36 6.05
N TYR A 34 20.99 10.60 5.88
CA TYR A 34 20.36 10.44 4.57
C TYR A 34 19.28 11.50 4.34
N SER A 35 19.38 12.21 3.21
CA SER A 35 18.24 12.96 2.68
C SER A 35 17.18 11.98 2.18
N SER A 36 15.92 12.20 2.55
CA SER A 36 14.82 11.35 2.14
C SER A 36 13.58 12.13 1.71
N ILE A 37 12.81 11.56 0.79
CA ILE A 37 11.57 12.13 0.26
C ILE A 37 10.54 11.00 0.24
N ALA A 38 9.41 11.17 0.91
CA ALA A 38 8.27 10.27 0.79
C ALA A 38 7.19 10.88 -0.10
N LEU A 39 6.63 10.06 -0.98
CA LEU A 39 5.65 10.50 -1.97
C LEU A 39 4.22 10.35 -1.45
N ASP A 40 3.35 11.23 -1.92
CA ASP A 40 1.90 11.05 -1.90
C ASP A 40 1.47 10.65 -3.32
N LEU A 41 1.18 9.36 -3.52
CA LEU A 41 0.88 8.85 -4.85
C LEU A 41 -0.47 9.40 -5.36
N PRO A 42 -0.58 9.75 -6.65
CA PRO A 42 -1.84 10.17 -7.26
C PRO A 42 -3.05 9.27 -6.96
N THR A 43 -2.85 7.95 -6.88
CA THR A 43 -3.93 7.00 -6.54
C THR A 43 -4.35 7.01 -5.06
N ALA A 44 -3.61 7.68 -4.18
CA ALA A 44 -3.92 7.77 -2.76
C ALA A 44 -5.10 8.71 -2.49
N GLY A 45 -6.31 8.15 -2.53
CA GLY A 45 -7.53 8.84 -2.11
C GLY A 45 -8.21 9.70 -3.18
N VAL A 46 -7.76 9.63 -4.44
CA VAL A 46 -8.34 10.36 -5.57
C VAL A 46 -9.02 9.37 -6.54
N PRO A 47 -10.34 9.50 -6.77
CA PRO A 47 -11.01 8.75 -7.85
C PRO A 47 -10.41 9.08 -9.22
N ASP A 48 -10.52 8.15 -10.17
CA ASP A 48 -10.09 8.32 -11.57
C ASP A 48 -8.57 8.43 -11.82
N LYS A 49 -7.76 7.97 -10.87
CA LYS A 49 -6.31 7.77 -11.03
C LYS A 49 -5.96 6.30 -11.13
N ASP A 50 -4.96 5.98 -11.95
CA ASP A 50 -4.53 4.60 -12.20
C ASP A 50 -3.02 4.39 -11.97
N LEU A 51 -2.56 3.17 -12.24
CA LEU A 51 -1.16 2.77 -12.10
C LEU A 51 -0.22 3.64 -12.94
N TYR A 52 -0.63 4.08 -14.13
CA TYR A 52 0.21 4.87 -15.02
C TYR A 52 0.40 6.29 -14.52
N ASP A 53 -0.62 6.87 -13.87
CA ASP A 53 -0.47 8.15 -13.17
C ASP A 53 0.62 8.06 -12.08
N ASP A 54 0.61 7.00 -11.27
CA ASP A 54 1.63 6.79 -10.24
C ASP A 54 3.02 6.57 -10.84
N ILE A 55 3.13 5.79 -11.92
CA ILE A 55 4.41 5.59 -12.63
C ILE A 55 4.94 6.92 -13.15
N ALA A 56 4.11 7.73 -13.80
CA ALA A 56 4.50 9.03 -14.34
C ALA A 56 4.94 9.99 -13.23
N PHE A 57 4.23 10.00 -12.11
CA PHE A 57 4.55 10.83 -10.95
C PHE A 57 5.88 10.44 -10.28
N ILE A 58 6.14 9.15 -10.09
CA ILE A 58 7.43 8.69 -9.54
C ILE A 58 8.56 8.96 -10.54
N THR A 59 8.30 8.74 -11.83
CA THR A 59 9.26 9.00 -12.92
C THR A 59 9.69 10.46 -12.94
N SER A 60 8.78 11.42 -12.76
CA SER A 60 9.13 12.84 -12.74
C SER A 60 10.02 13.20 -11.55
N HIS A 61 9.77 12.62 -10.37
CA HIS A 61 10.63 12.81 -9.19
C HIS A 61 12.02 12.20 -9.40
N LEU A 62 12.11 11.05 -10.05
CA LEU A 62 13.39 10.45 -10.40
C LEU A 62 14.13 11.27 -11.45
N GLU A 63 13.46 11.80 -12.46
CA GLU A 63 14.07 12.69 -13.46
C GLU A 63 14.66 13.94 -12.81
N GLU A 64 13.91 14.58 -11.90
CA GLU A 64 14.36 15.72 -11.11
C GLU A 64 15.63 15.38 -10.30
N LEU A 65 15.57 14.33 -9.47
CA LEU A 65 16.69 13.96 -8.60
C LEU A 65 17.92 13.50 -9.39
N VAL A 66 17.72 12.66 -10.41
CA VAL A 66 18.80 11.96 -11.10
C VAL A 66 19.34 12.78 -12.26
N SER A 67 18.47 13.23 -13.17
CA SER A 67 18.91 13.89 -14.41
C SER A 67 19.18 15.37 -14.22
N GLN A 68 18.38 16.08 -13.41
CA GLN A 68 18.58 17.52 -13.20
C GLN A 68 19.57 17.81 -12.08
N GLN A 69 19.49 17.06 -10.97
CA GLN A 69 20.35 17.29 -9.80
C GLN A 69 21.58 16.36 -9.74
N GLY A 70 21.71 15.39 -10.66
CA GLY A 70 22.87 14.49 -10.73
C GLY A 70 22.99 13.51 -9.55
N LYS A 71 21.92 13.30 -8.76
CA LYS A 71 22.00 12.55 -7.52
C LYS A 71 22.02 11.04 -7.72
N GLU A 72 22.66 10.37 -6.77
CA GLU A 72 22.48 8.94 -6.55
C GLU A 72 21.24 8.71 -5.68
N VAL A 73 20.38 7.78 -6.11
CA VAL A 73 19.09 7.55 -5.46
C VAL A 73 18.91 6.08 -5.07
N ILE A 74 18.44 5.83 -3.85
CA ILE A 74 17.88 4.54 -3.43
C ILE A 74 16.36 4.70 -3.42
N VAL A 75 15.65 3.80 -4.10
CA VAL A 75 14.19 3.79 -4.08
C VAL A 75 13.71 2.75 -3.07
N ILE A 76 13.03 3.15 -2.01
CA ILE A 76 12.35 2.25 -1.08
C ILE A 76 10.92 2.10 -1.54
N VAL A 77 10.46 0.87 -1.72
CA VAL A 77 9.09 0.55 -2.14
C VAL A 77 8.39 -0.30 -1.09
N HIS A 78 7.18 0.08 -0.70
CA HIS A 78 6.37 -0.64 0.27
C HIS A 78 5.07 -1.17 -0.35
N SER A 79 4.73 -2.44 -0.10
CA SER A 79 3.48 -3.07 -0.55
C SER A 79 3.19 -2.81 -2.04
N TYR A 80 2.05 -2.19 -2.37
CA TYR A 80 1.67 -1.76 -3.71
C TYR A 80 2.76 -0.95 -4.43
N GLY A 81 3.49 -0.08 -3.72
CA GLY A 81 4.50 0.81 -4.28
C GLY A 81 5.62 0.09 -5.04
N GLY A 82 5.80 -1.21 -4.80
CA GLY A 82 6.70 -2.05 -5.59
C GLY A 82 6.37 -2.06 -7.07
N ILE A 83 5.10 -2.02 -7.45
CA ILE A 83 4.66 -2.10 -8.84
C ILE A 83 5.02 -0.81 -9.61
N PRO A 84 4.49 0.38 -9.24
CA PRO A 84 4.81 1.60 -9.95
C PRO A 84 6.26 2.05 -9.71
N GLY A 85 6.81 1.83 -8.50
CA GLY A 85 8.17 2.22 -8.14
C GLY A 85 9.24 1.47 -8.95
N SER A 86 9.09 0.17 -9.15
CA SER A 86 10.03 -0.62 -9.97
C SER A 86 9.97 -0.20 -11.43
N SER A 87 8.76 0.04 -11.95
CA SER A 87 8.52 0.46 -13.32
C SER A 87 9.16 1.83 -13.59
N ALA A 88 8.95 2.79 -12.69
CA ALA A 88 9.52 4.14 -12.78
C ALA A 88 11.04 4.16 -12.64
N ALA A 89 11.64 3.27 -11.82
CA ALA A 89 13.09 3.25 -11.60
C ALA A 89 13.91 2.73 -12.80
N ARG A 90 13.32 1.91 -13.68
CA ARG A 90 14.03 1.19 -14.74
C ARG A 90 14.88 2.08 -15.66
N PRO A 91 14.43 3.26 -16.13
CA PRO A 91 15.21 4.13 -17.01
C PRO A 91 16.40 4.81 -16.32
N PHE A 92 16.43 4.81 -14.98
CA PHE A 92 17.37 5.59 -14.18
C PHE A 92 18.54 4.78 -13.62
N VAL A 93 18.68 3.50 -13.99
CA VAL A 93 19.74 2.63 -13.46
C VAL A 93 21.13 3.25 -13.70
N LYS A 94 21.85 3.54 -12.61
CA LYS A 94 23.12 4.28 -12.65
C LYS A 94 24.15 3.65 -13.59
N LYS A 95 24.27 2.32 -13.58
CA LYS A 95 25.23 1.60 -14.44
C LYS A 95 24.91 1.82 -15.92
N GLU A 96 23.64 1.86 -16.30
CA GLU A 96 23.22 2.08 -17.69
C GLU A 96 23.42 3.54 -18.09
N ARG A 97 23.07 4.48 -17.21
CA ARG A 97 23.32 5.92 -17.38
C ARG A 97 24.81 6.23 -17.56
N ALA A 98 25.67 5.66 -16.71
CA ALA A 98 27.11 5.86 -16.76
C ALA A 98 27.72 5.38 -18.09
N ARG A 99 27.23 4.28 -18.67
CA ARG A 99 27.65 3.83 -20.02
C ARG A 99 27.33 4.84 -21.11
N ASN A 100 26.33 5.68 -20.89
CA ASN A 100 25.91 6.75 -21.81
C ASN A 100 26.49 8.12 -21.42
N GLY A 101 27.50 8.16 -20.55
CA GLY A 101 28.12 9.42 -20.10
C GLY A 101 27.21 10.31 -19.24
N LYS A 102 26.11 9.78 -18.69
CA LYS A 102 25.19 10.52 -17.82
C LYS A 102 25.56 10.33 -16.35
N GLU A 103 25.52 11.42 -15.58
CA GLU A 103 25.70 11.42 -14.13
C GLU A 103 24.43 11.00 -13.38
N GLY A 104 24.59 10.76 -12.08
CA GLY A 104 23.51 10.30 -11.20
C GLY A 104 22.96 8.91 -11.54
N GLY A 105 21.97 8.49 -10.77
CA GLY A 105 21.19 7.30 -11.08
C GLY A 105 20.64 6.58 -9.86
N VAL A 106 19.67 5.70 -10.13
CA VAL A 106 19.19 4.73 -9.15
C VAL A 106 20.28 3.68 -8.94
N ILE A 107 20.73 3.55 -7.71
CA ILE A 107 21.78 2.60 -7.29
C ILE A 107 21.22 1.33 -6.65
N GLY A 108 19.95 1.36 -6.26
CA GLY A 108 19.25 0.20 -5.71
C GLY A 108 17.77 0.48 -5.50
N VAL A 109 16.99 -0.59 -5.49
CA VAL A 109 15.58 -0.59 -5.09
C VAL A 109 15.45 -1.54 -3.89
N LEU A 110 14.94 -1.04 -2.76
CA LEU A 110 14.74 -1.78 -1.54
C LEU A 110 13.24 -2.07 -1.36
N TYR A 111 12.88 -3.35 -1.31
CA TYR A 111 11.50 -3.81 -1.14
C TYR A 111 11.21 -4.08 0.33
N ILE A 112 10.16 -3.44 0.87
CA ILE A 112 9.68 -3.66 2.24
C ILE A 112 8.26 -4.20 2.15
N SER A 113 8.06 -5.48 2.46
CA SER A 113 6.74 -6.14 2.38
C SER A 113 6.01 -5.81 1.07
N SER A 114 6.74 -5.85 -0.04
CA SER A 114 6.37 -5.23 -1.31
C SER A 114 6.40 -6.22 -2.47
N TRP A 115 5.60 -5.94 -3.49
CA TRP A 115 5.58 -6.72 -4.73
C TRP A 115 6.88 -6.51 -5.52
N ALA A 116 7.65 -7.57 -5.71
CA ALA A 116 8.85 -7.61 -6.57
C ALA A 116 8.56 -8.48 -7.80
N MET A 117 7.83 -7.94 -8.76
CA MET A 117 7.32 -8.72 -9.89
C MET A 117 8.25 -8.69 -11.11
N PRO A 118 8.33 -9.79 -11.89
CA PRO A 118 8.96 -9.76 -13.20
C PRO A 118 8.27 -8.75 -14.13
N ALA A 119 9.03 -8.14 -15.04
CA ALA A 119 8.48 -7.24 -16.04
C ALA A 119 7.43 -7.96 -16.90
N GLY A 120 6.31 -7.28 -17.18
CA GLY A 120 5.23 -7.82 -18.01
C GLY A 120 4.31 -8.82 -17.32
N LYS A 121 4.43 -9.01 -15.99
CA LYS A 121 3.48 -9.78 -15.18
C LYS A 121 2.50 -8.88 -14.46
N THR A 122 1.27 -9.35 -14.31
CA THR A 122 0.24 -8.71 -13.49
C THR A 122 0.34 -9.20 -12.04
N VAL A 123 -0.31 -8.49 -11.11
CA VAL A 123 -0.45 -8.98 -9.73
C VAL A 123 -1.16 -10.32 -9.70
N MET A 124 -2.15 -10.52 -10.57
CA MET A 124 -2.88 -11.80 -10.68
C MET A 124 -1.98 -12.94 -11.15
N ASP A 125 -1.06 -12.67 -12.08
CA ASP A 125 -0.05 -13.66 -12.50
C ASP A 125 0.91 -14.01 -11.36
N ALA A 126 1.27 -13.03 -10.51
CA ALA A 126 2.18 -13.23 -9.38
C ALA A 126 1.49 -13.86 -8.16
N ALA A 127 0.16 -13.80 -8.10
CA ALA A 127 -0.64 -14.20 -6.97
C ALA A 127 -1.10 -15.67 -7.02
N GLU A 128 -0.71 -16.47 -8.03
CA GLU A 128 -1.09 -17.88 -8.27
C GLU A 128 -1.82 -18.55 -7.08
N GLY A 129 -3.15 -18.35 -6.98
CA GLY A 129 -4.00 -18.97 -5.95
C GLY A 129 -4.43 -18.11 -4.74
N MET A 130 -4.09 -16.82 -4.66
CA MET A 130 -4.68 -15.91 -3.67
C MET A 130 -6.05 -15.43 -4.16
N ASP A 131 -7.11 -16.00 -3.58
CA ASP A 131 -8.48 -15.53 -3.74
C ASP A 131 -8.62 -14.17 -3.03
N VAL A 132 -8.50 -13.09 -3.81
CA VAL A 132 -8.54 -11.71 -3.30
C VAL A 132 -9.88 -11.07 -3.66
N ASP A 133 -10.92 -11.42 -2.90
CA ASP A 133 -12.28 -10.85 -2.99
C ASP A 133 -12.34 -9.31 -3.06
N TRP A 134 -11.28 -8.64 -2.61
CA TRP A 134 -11.15 -7.19 -2.58
C TRP A 134 -10.50 -6.58 -3.85
N MET A 135 -9.95 -7.37 -4.76
CA MET A 135 -9.49 -6.89 -6.08
C MET A 135 -10.56 -7.19 -7.14
N LYS A 136 -11.36 -6.19 -7.48
CA LYS A 136 -12.26 -6.30 -8.63
C LYS A 136 -11.48 -6.08 -9.93
N THR A 137 -11.58 -7.03 -10.84
CA THR A 137 -11.06 -6.91 -12.20
C THR A 137 -12.16 -6.36 -13.11
N ASP A 138 -11.98 -5.14 -13.62
CA ASP A 138 -12.84 -4.64 -14.69
C ASP A 138 -12.29 -5.19 -16.03
N VAL A 139 -13.14 -5.89 -16.80
CA VAL A 139 -12.79 -6.44 -18.12
C VAL A 139 -13.88 -5.99 -19.09
N PRO A 140 -13.56 -5.14 -20.09
CA PRO A 140 -12.57 -5.45 -21.11
C PRO A 140 -11.64 -4.26 -21.42
N THR A 141 -10.76 -3.93 -20.49
CA THR A 141 -9.41 -3.41 -20.79
C THR A 141 -8.56 -3.85 -19.61
N GLN A 142 -7.30 -4.20 -19.83
CA GLN A 142 -6.39 -4.77 -18.85
C GLN A 142 -5.96 -3.75 -17.76
N THR A 143 -6.93 -3.10 -17.12
CA THR A 143 -6.74 -2.04 -16.10
C THR A 143 -7.68 -2.33 -14.95
N SER A 144 -7.14 -2.64 -13.77
CA SER A 144 -7.93 -2.76 -12.55
C SER A 144 -8.31 -1.36 -12.08
N THR A 145 -9.56 -0.95 -12.28
CA THR A 145 -10.13 0.26 -11.70
C THR A 145 -10.78 -0.05 -10.35
N TYR A 146 -10.47 0.77 -9.34
CA TYR A 146 -11.06 0.67 -8.01
C TYR A 146 -12.46 1.29 -8.04
N THR A 147 -13.51 0.46 -8.10
CA THR A 147 -14.88 0.96 -7.94
C THR A 147 -15.16 1.22 -6.45
N SER A 148 -15.37 2.50 -6.13
CA SER A 148 -15.86 2.97 -4.82
C SER A 148 -17.21 2.32 -4.50
N SER A 149 -17.22 1.22 -3.76
CA SER A 149 -18.44 0.69 -3.13
C SER A 149 -18.32 0.53 -1.61
N LEU A 150 -17.38 1.23 -0.97
CA LEU A 150 -17.29 1.29 0.50
C LEU A 150 -18.04 2.49 1.10
N ASN A 151 -19.12 2.94 0.45
CA ASN A 151 -20.03 3.96 1.01
C ASN A 151 -21.46 3.46 1.28
N SER A 152 -21.70 2.15 1.37
CA SER A 152 -23.03 1.61 1.73
C SER A 152 -23.12 0.99 3.13
N HIS A 153 -22.09 1.13 3.99
CA HIS A 153 -22.21 0.78 5.41
C HIS A 153 -22.38 2.03 6.29
N ARG A 154 -23.33 2.90 5.92
CA ARG A 154 -24.12 3.55 6.96
C ARG A 154 -24.95 2.44 7.59
N ALA A 155 -24.68 2.11 8.85
CA ALA A 155 -25.41 1.13 9.63
C ALA A 155 -26.92 1.32 9.41
N GLN A 156 -27.57 0.34 8.78
CA GLN A 156 -29.02 0.29 8.81
C GLN A 156 -29.44 -0.09 10.23
N PRO A 157 -30.45 0.57 10.82
CA PRO A 157 -31.02 0.10 12.07
C PRO A 157 -31.57 -1.31 11.85
N PRO A 158 -31.43 -2.21 12.85
CA PRO A 158 -31.90 -3.59 12.71
C PRO A 158 -33.42 -3.63 12.43
N PRO A 159 -33.90 -4.63 11.66
CA PRO A 159 -35.32 -4.78 11.38
C PRO A 159 -36.11 -4.97 12.69
N PRO A 160 -37.37 -4.48 12.77
CA PRO A 160 -38.19 -4.60 13.96
C PRO A 160 -38.40 -6.08 14.31
N GLN A 161 -37.97 -6.47 15.51
CA GLN A 161 -38.25 -7.80 16.05
C GLN A 161 -39.73 -7.88 16.43
N THR A 162 -40.44 -8.89 15.92
CA THR A 162 -41.78 -9.22 16.39
C THR A 162 -41.70 -9.69 17.84
N PRO A 163 -42.55 -9.18 18.75
CA PRO A 163 -42.49 -9.55 20.16
C PRO A 163 -42.96 -11.01 20.35
N PRO A 164 -42.31 -11.81 21.20
CA PRO A 164 -42.87 -13.09 21.64
C PRO A 164 -44.12 -12.81 22.49
N THR A 165 -45.20 -13.52 22.18
CA THR A 165 -46.44 -13.53 22.95
C THR A 165 -46.18 -14.04 24.37
N SER A 166 -46.43 -13.19 25.35
CA SER A 166 -46.48 -13.55 26.77
C SER A 166 -47.81 -14.23 27.08
N SER A 167 -47.78 -15.51 27.40
CA SER A 167 -48.85 -16.17 28.17
C SER A 167 -48.33 -16.48 29.57
N THR A 168 -48.85 -15.72 30.53
CA THR A 168 -48.68 -15.92 31.96
C THR A 168 -49.33 -17.25 32.38
N THR A 169 -48.63 -18.09 33.14
CA THR A 169 -49.26 -19.02 34.09
C THR A 169 -48.35 -19.22 35.29
N THR A 170 -48.91 -18.91 36.45
CA THR A 170 -48.32 -18.89 37.79
C THR A 170 -48.48 -20.26 38.47
N SER A 171 -47.40 -20.70 39.13
CA SER A 171 -47.31 -21.52 40.36
C SER A 171 -47.94 -22.92 40.43
N LEU A 172 -47.11 -23.93 40.77
CA LEU A 172 -47.04 -24.53 42.13
C LEU A 172 -46.05 -25.71 42.14
N ARG A 173 -44.99 -25.64 42.97
CA ARG A 173 -44.09 -26.76 43.29
C ARG A 173 -44.43 -27.27 44.69
N PRO A 174 -44.68 -28.57 44.92
CA PRO A 174 -44.82 -29.11 46.26
C PRO A 174 -43.43 -29.33 46.93
N PRO A 175 -43.34 -29.26 48.27
CA PRO A 175 -42.09 -29.36 49.01
C PRO A 175 -41.58 -30.81 49.09
N GLN A 176 -40.25 -31.00 49.05
CA GLN A 176 -39.57 -32.27 49.29
C GLN A 176 -39.05 -32.30 50.75
N PRO A 177 -39.18 -33.42 51.48
CA PRO A 177 -38.77 -33.51 52.88
C PRO A 177 -37.26 -33.70 53.06
N SER A 178 -36.70 -33.02 54.06
CA SER A 178 -35.34 -33.13 54.55
C SER A 178 -35.11 -34.39 55.39
N THR A 179 -34.00 -35.09 55.19
CA THR A 179 -33.44 -36.06 56.14
C THR A 179 -32.01 -35.64 56.54
N PRO A 180 -31.63 -35.69 57.84
CA PRO A 180 -30.31 -35.31 58.31
C PRO A 180 -29.33 -36.50 58.35
N PRO A 181 -28.00 -36.24 58.34
CA PRO A 181 -26.98 -37.29 58.27
C PRO A 181 -26.73 -37.97 59.63
N THR A 182 -26.34 -39.25 59.57
CA THR A 182 -25.67 -39.99 60.66
C THR A 182 -24.18 -40.02 60.38
#